data_AF-A0AAE0L3P2-F1
#
_entry.id   AF-A0AAE0L3P2-F1
#
_cell.length_a   1.000
_cell.length_b   1.000
_cell.length_c   1.000
_cell.angle_alpha   90.00
_cell.angle_beta   90.00
_cell.angle_gamma   90.00
#
_symmetry.space_group_name_H-M   'P 1'
#
loop_
_entity.id
_entity.type
_entity.pdbx_description
1 polymer ?
#
loop_
_entity_poly.entity_id
_entity_poly.type
_entity_poly.pdbx_seq_one_letter_code
_entity_poly.pdbx_strand_id
1 'polypeptide(L)'
;MATYIYMLVLGVVSTYFLPSTEGARAGDFNCLTNLTPAYNITVDFSPTHKDPQFEVQVPDIPVASDVYKFATENAFVSLPFACVKLLNLTANYADKDKWTISWIGRLKDLPTFDLNKCACGWVLFSAGSGGFTGKGLRYARMIPALGYALISPDSFAFPASLGLRSKTALDPLNVSAMSLYWSSNIAYNSSCTWDSRITSKAYPFCYSTDANNVLANPRLWREYYERVYALRKRELDYFVSHMPKFLKEADRIFMLGQSEGAMATARYYHPDLDRVLAGRIISAWSCEFNYYTSCPASAMVCEDKCNKSIPVLNLIGTEDQYFSARNFSVAKRVWQDKKNGYGAATITGSCFSAFAAQNFEKASTLLLDGAAHDATSTHDNLEREVMRDFLNKPSEAHRMSSVARMCIEMEYRGGAEQHLCREDGSEALQRSVESYLVHKQYHFAGGLQTCRHLHPSADIPPSPAGQHDNDGQSDSGVANRDQSRLLFGISFTSITISVIAVGILMVYVRSQRRDQDYTPLQPTRTASSTL
;
A
#
# COMPACT_ATOMS: atom_id res chain seq x y z
N MET A 1 30.70 -60.51 -3.92
CA MET A 1 30.51 -59.91 -5.26
C MET A 1 29.04 -59.58 -5.38
N ALA A 2 28.66 -58.34 -5.07
CA ALA A 2 27.27 -57.89 -5.05
C ALA A 2 27.06 -56.89 -6.18
N THR A 3 26.15 -57.23 -7.08
CA THR A 3 25.77 -56.49 -8.27
C THR A 3 24.96 -55.25 -7.87
N TYR A 4 25.49 -54.06 -8.13
CA TYR A 4 24.77 -52.80 -7.97
C TYR A 4 23.95 -52.50 -9.23
N ILE A 5 22.63 -52.41 -9.07
CA ILE A 5 21.69 -51.91 -10.08
C ILE A 5 21.68 -50.38 -9.99
N TYR A 6 22.17 -49.71 -11.03
CA TYR A 6 21.97 -48.27 -11.23
C TYR A 6 20.56 -48.05 -11.79
N MET A 7 19.68 -47.40 -11.01
CA MET A 7 18.47 -46.78 -11.56
C MET A 7 18.85 -45.45 -12.21
N LEU A 8 18.72 -45.39 -13.53
CA LEU A 8 18.75 -44.17 -14.32
C LEU A 8 17.40 -43.45 -14.12
N VAL A 9 17.40 -42.34 -13.37
CA VAL A 9 16.27 -41.40 -13.36
C VAL A 9 16.44 -40.47 -14.55
N LEU A 10 15.69 -40.73 -15.62
CA LEU A 10 15.54 -39.81 -16.74
C LEU A 10 14.73 -38.59 -16.26
N GLY A 11 15.44 -37.58 -15.77
CA GLY A 11 14.88 -36.25 -15.56
C GLY A 11 14.52 -35.63 -16.91
N VAL A 12 13.22 -35.51 -17.17
CA VAL A 12 12.70 -34.66 -18.25
C VAL A 12 13.01 -33.22 -17.84
N VAL A 13 14.15 -32.71 -18.31
CA VAL A 13 14.46 -31.28 -18.27
C VAL A 13 13.52 -30.61 -19.26
N SER A 14 12.35 -30.21 -18.79
CA SER A 14 11.46 -29.33 -19.53
C SER A 14 12.15 -27.96 -19.58
N THR A 15 12.88 -27.71 -20.65
CA THR A 15 13.35 -26.38 -21.02
C THR A 15 12.13 -25.52 -21.28
N TYR A 16 11.63 -24.85 -20.24
CA TYR A 16 10.69 -23.76 -20.40
C TYR A 16 11.44 -22.62 -21.06
N PHE A 17 11.17 -22.45 -22.35
CA PHE A 17 11.49 -21.24 -23.08
C PHE A 17 10.95 -20.03 -22.30
N LEU A 18 11.84 -19.07 -22.06
CA LEU A 18 11.48 -17.71 -21.66
C LEU A 18 10.33 -17.23 -22.55
N PRO A 19 9.23 -16.68 -22.01
CA PRO A 19 8.38 -15.85 -22.84
C PRO A 19 9.26 -14.69 -23.30
N SER A 20 9.51 -14.61 -24.60
CA SER A 20 9.95 -13.39 -25.23
C SER A 20 9.02 -12.24 -24.78
N THR A 21 9.54 -11.03 -24.77
CA THR A 21 8.80 -9.78 -24.50
C THR A 21 7.68 -9.48 -25.51
N GLU A 22 7.25 -10.46 -26.30
CA GLU A 22 6.13 -10.37 -27.24
C GLU A 22 4.86 -10.86 -26.54
N GLY A 23 4.03 -9.91 -26.11
CA GLY A 23 2.72 -10.29 -25.59
C GLY A 23 1.79 -9.18 -25.15
N ALA A 24 2.12 -7.88 -25.31
CA ALA A 24 1.08 -6.86 -25.16
C ALA A 24 -0.06 -7.18 -26.15
N ARG A 25 -1.32 -7.13 -25.71
CA ARG A 25 -2.48 -7.30 -26.61
C ARG A 25 -2.30 -6.34 -27.79
N ALA A 26 -2.32 -6.89 -29.01
CA ALA A 26 -1.92 -6.26 -30.27
C ALA A 26 -2.26 -4.75 -30.37
N GLY A 27 -1.21 -3.93 -30.22
CA GLY A 27 -1.21 -2.49 -30.44
C GLY A 27 0.18 -1.95 -30.10
N ASP A 28 0.79 -1.18 -31.00
CA ASP A 28 2.03 -0.44 -30.70
C ASP A 28 1.71 0.64 -29.67
N PHE A 29 1.79 0.28 -28.39
CA PHE A 29 1.62 1.22 -27.28
C PHE A 29 2.93 1.94 -27.02
N ASN A 30 3.28 2.86 -27.92
CA ASN A 30 4.37 3.80 -27.67
C ASN A 30 4.11 4.58 -26.39
N CYS A 31 5.16 4.74 -25.58
CA CYS A 31 5.08 5.52 -24.36
C CYS A 31 4.74 6.97 -24.68
N LEU A 32 3.79 7.53 -23.94
CA LEU A 32 3.37 8.92 -24.11
C LEU A 32 4.32 9.84 -23.35
N THR A 33 5.54 10.00 -23.88
CA THR A 33 6.58 10.86 -23.28
C THR A 33 6.38 12.33 -23.58
N ASN A 34 5.77 12.64 -24.73
CA ASN A 34 5.37 13.99 -25.11
C ASN A 34 3.88 14.17 -24.80
N LEU A 35 3.59 14.63 -23.59
CA LEU A 35 2.23 14.99 -23.18
C LEU A 35 1.76 16.14 -24.07
N THR A 36 0.53 16.08 -24.58
CA THR A 36 -0.01 17.14 -25.44
C THR A 36 -0.19 18.43 -24.63
N PRO A 37 -0.57 19.55 -25.26
CA PRO A 37 -1.16 20.66 -24.53
C PRO A 37 -2.46 20.27 -23.82
N ALA A 38 -3.07 21.21 -23.09
CA ALA A 38 -4.31 20.98 -22.36
C ALA A 38 -5.40 20.40 -23.27
N TYR A 39 -6.16 19.43 -22.78
CA TYR A 39 -7.21 18.74 -23.54
C TYR A 39 -8.47 18.51 -22.71
N ASN A 40 -9.59 18.28 -23.38
CA ASN A 40 -10.84 17.90 -22.70
C ASN A 40 -10.97 16.39 -22.61
N ILE A 41 -11.42 15.91 -21.47
CA ILE A 41 -11.84 14.52 -21.26
C ILE A 41 -13.31 14.48 -20.90
N THR A 42 -14.08 13.62 -21.56
CA THR A 42 -15.46 13.34 -21.17
C THR A 42 -15.44 12.32 -20.05
N VAL A 43 -16.18 12.62 -18.98
CA VAL A 43 -16.26 11.76 -17.80
C VAL A 43 -17.70 11.37 -17.62
N ASP A 44 -17.94 10.06 -17.65
CA ASP A 44 -19.20 9.43 -17.29
C ASP A 44 -19.16 9.05 -15.80
N PHE A 45 -20.11 9.57 -15.03
CA PHE A 45 -20.37 9.13 -13.66
C PHE A 45 -21.60 8.24 -13.64
N SER A 46 -21.54 7.21 -12.78
CA SER A 46 -22.62 6.30 -12.41
C SER A 46 -24.03 6.93 -12.43
N PRO A 47 -25.09 6.17 -12.76
CA PRO A 47 -26.47 6.63 -13.02
C PRO A 47 -27.19 7.49 -11.94
N THR A 48 -26.52 7.83 -10.85
CA THR A 48 -27.03 8.69 -9.77
C THR A 48 -26.90 10.19 -10.06
N HIS A 49 -26.20 10.61 -11.13
CA HIS A 49 -26.08 12.03 -11.51
C HIS A 49 -27.14 12.46 -12.54
N LYS A 50 -27.68 13.67 -12.36
CA LYS A 50 -28.69 14.26 -13.26
C LYS A 50 -28.17 14.56 -14.68
N ASP A 51 -26.87 14.82 -14.80
CA ASP A 51 -26.13 14.77 -16.07
C ASP A 51 -25.00 13.74 -15.90
N PRO A 52 -25.12 12.55 -16.51
CA PRO A 52 -24.15 11.48 -16.29
C PRO A 52 -22.80 11.80 -16.92
N GLN A 53 -22.76 12.62 -17.97
CA GLN A 53 -21.55 12.98 -18.69
C GLN A 53 -21.26 14.46 -18.65
N PHE A 54 -20.00 14.83 -18.37
CA PHE A 54 -19.52 16.20 -18.51
C PHE A 54 -18.08 16.23 -19.02
N GLU A 55 -17.70 17.35 -19.63
CA GLU A 55 -16.33 17.60 -20.05
C GLU A 55 -15.51 18.24 -18.94
N VAL A 56 -14.29 17.76 -18.76
CA VAL A 56 -13.30 18.34 -17.86
C VAL A 56 -12.07 18.71 -18.68
N GLN A 57 -11.61 19.94 -18.55
CA GLN A 57 -10.34 20.35 -19.12
C GLN A 57 -9.21 19.83 -18.23
N VAL A 58 -8.35 18.98 -18.79
CA VAL A 58 -7.09 18.52 -18.19
C VAL A 58 -5.98 19.50 -18.60
N PRO A 59 -5.47 20.34 -17.68
CA PRO A 59 -4.45 21.33 -17.98
C PRO A 59 -3.06 20.69 -18.12
N ASP A 60 -2.12 21.49 -18.61
CA ASP A 60 -0.71 21.12 -18.70
C ASP A 60 -0.04 21.03 -17.34
N ILE A 61 1.00 20.20 -17.24
CA ILE A 61 1.81 20.08 -16.04
C ILE A 61 2.87 21.19 -16.06
N PRO A 62 2.88 22.14 -15.10
CA PRO A 62 3.81 23.27 -15.08
C PRO A 62 5.28 22.82 -15.06
N VAL A 63 6.11 23.32 -15.98
CA VAL A 63 7.51 22.86 -16.09
C VAL A 63 8.43 23.51 -15.05
N ALA A 64 8.09 24.71 -14.57
CA ALA A 64 8.88 25.44 -13.59
C ALA A 64 8.90 24.69 -12.24
N SER A 65 10.10 24.45 -11.70
CA SER A 65 10.29 23.62 -10.51
C SER A 65 9.75 24.27 -9.24
N ASP A 66 9.84 25.59 -9.12
CA ASP A 66 9.38 26.37 -7.96
C ASP A 66 7.87 26.27 -7.73
N VAL A 67 7.09 25.99 -8.77
CA VAL A 67 5.65 25.70 -8.67
C VAL A 67 5.37 24.52 -7.75
N TYR A 68 6.32 23.61 -7.55
CA TYR A 68 6.15 22.39 -6.74
C TYR A 68 6.51 22.54 -5.27
N LYS A 69 7.02 23.71 -4.86
CA LYS A 69 7.44 23.95 -3.48
C LYS A 69 6.34 23.74 -2.45
N PHE A 70 5.07 23.97 -2.83
CA PHE A 70 3.93 23.82 -1.93
C PHE A 70 3.89 22.41 -1.32
N ALA A 71 4.25 21.37 -2.07
CA ALA A 71 4.15 19.99 -1.62
C ALA A 71 5.13 19.74 -0.47
N THR A 72 6.35 20.27 -0.61
CA THR A 72 7.40 20.18 0.41
C THR A 72 7.12 21.10 1.59
N GLU A 73 6.77 22.37 1.36
CA GLU A 73 6.50 23.36 2.42
C GLU A 73 5.31 22.95 3.31
N ASN A 74 4.34 22.23 2.75
CA ASN A 74 3.18 21.71 3.47
C ASN A 74 3.29 20.22 3.81
N ALA A 75 4.47 19.60 3.66
CA ALA A 75 4.63 18.18 3.93
C ALA A 75 4.16 17.82 5.34
N PHE A 76 3.54 16.65 5.49
CA PHE A 76 3.20 16.08 6.79
C PHE A 76 4.41 15.36 7.35
N VAL A 77 4.54 15.39 8.68
CA VAL A 77 5.55 14.62 9.40
C VAL A 77 4.89 13.84 10.53
N SER A 78 5.38 12.62 10.76
CA SER A 78 4.99 11.81 11.90
C SER A 78 6.23 11.27 12.60
N LEU A 79 6.27 11.41 13.92
CA LEU A 79 7.47 11.18 14.73
C LEU A 79 7.25 10.14 15.82
N PRO A 80 8.21 9.22 16.03
CA PRO A 80 8.16 8.25 17.12
C PRO A 80 8.32 8.94 18.48
N PHE A 81 7.86 8.29 19.55
CA PHE A 81 7.85 8.84 20.91
C PHE A 81 9.19 9.44 21.36
N ALA A 82 10.31 8.76 21.10
CA ALA A 82 11.62 9.28 21.52
C ALA A 82 11.95 10.61 20.85
N CYS A 83 11.56 10.81 19.59
CA CYS A 83 11.72 12.10 18.93
C CYS A 83 10.79 13.15 19.50
N VAL A 84 9.55 12.78 19.83
CA VAL A 84 8.61 13.68 20.52
C VAL A 84 9.23 14.19 21.83
N LYS A 85 9.83 13.30 22.62
CA LYS A 85 10.51 13.66 23.88
C LYS A 85 11.75 14.50 23.63
N LEU A 86 12.64 14.08 22.71
CA LEU A 86 13.90 14.77 22.41
C LEU A 86 13.64 16.21 21.93
N LEU A 87 12.60 16.41 21.14
CA LEU A 87 12.23 17.70 20.56
C LEU A 87 11.29 18.53 21.45
N ASN A 88 10.94 18.03 22.64
CA ASN A 88 9.99 18.65 23.56
C ASN A 88 8.64 19.01 22.89
N LEU A 89 8.14 18.09 22.05
CA LEU A 89 6.86 18.22 21.37
C LEU A 89 5.74 17.62 22.24
N THR A 90 4.53 18.18 22.13
CA THR A 90 3.35 17.59 22.76
C THR A 90 2.80 16.48 21.86
N ALA A 91 2.91 15.22 22.31
CA ALA A 91 2.28 14.10 21.62
C ALA A 91 0.79 14.38 21.38
N ASN A 92 0.33 14.17 20.16
CA ASN A 92 -1.04 14.48 19.74
C ASN A 92 -1.75 13.25 19.14
N TYR A 93 -1.07 12.11 19.16
CA TYR A 93 -1.59 10.83 18.75
C TYR A 93 -1.14 9.72 19.70
N ALA A 94 -2.03 8.79 19.99
CA ALA A 94 -1.70 7.51 20.59
C ALA A 94 -2.23 6.42 19.65
N ASP A 95 -1.41 5.40 19.37
CA ASP A 95 -1.90 4.24 18.61
C ASP A 95 -2.99 3.51 19.39
N LYS A 96 -3.73 2.64 18.73
CA LYS A 96 -4.96 2.05 19.25
C LYS A 96 -4.73 1.23 20.53
N ASP A 97 -3.55 0.64 20.67
CA ASP A 97 -3.13 -0.08 21.85
C ASP A 97 -2.70 0.87 23.00
N LYS A 98 -2.50 2.16 22.70
CA LYS A 98 -1.96 3.23 23.57
C LYS A 98 -0.52 3.00 24.05
N TRP A 99 0.19 2.03 23.47
CA TRP A 99 1.59 1.74 23.84
C TRP A 99 2.55 2.73 23.19
N THR A 100 2.19 3.24 22.02
CA THR A 100 3.00 4.23 21.31
C THR A 100 2.27 5.56 21.21
N ILE A 101 2.81 6.56 21.89
CA ILE A 101 2.43 7.97 21.74
C ILE A 101 3.37 8.62 20.74
N SER A 102 2.79 9.23 19.70
CA SER A 102 3.53 9.83 18.59
C SER A 102 3.05 11.26 18.36
N TRP A 103 3.75 11.97 17.49
CA TRP A 103 3.35 13.28 17.03
C TRP A 103 3.11 13.26 15.53
N ILE A 104 2.03 13.89 15.07
CA ILE A 104 1.73 14.12 13.65
C ILE A 104 1.50 15.63 13.47
N GLY A 105 2.18 16.23 12.51
CA GLY A 105 2.06 17.67 12.23
C GLY A 105 2.59 18.03 10.86
N ARG A 106 2.88 19.32 10.64
CA ARG A 106 3.48 19.79 9.39
C ARG A 106 4.99 19.92 9.54
N LEU A 107 5.68 19.86 8.40
CA LEU A 107 7.12 20.05 8.30
C LEU A 107 7.58 21.36 8.95
N LYS A 108 6.84 22.45 8.69
CA LYS A 108 7.10 23.78 9.22
C LYS A 108 7.00 23.87 10.75
N ASP A 109 6.34 22.90 11.39
CA ASP A 109 6.15 22.87 12.84
C ASP A 109 7.31 22.13 13.55
N LEU A 110 8.26 21.56 12.80
CA LEU A 110 9.42 20.90 13.37
C LEU A 110 10.50 21.90 13.79
N PRO A 111 11.04 21.80 15.02
CA PRO A 111 12.16 22.64 15.45
C PRO A 111 13.48 22.28 14.76
N THR A 112 13.66 21.02 14.37
CA THR A 112 14.86 20.51 13.69
C THR A 112 14.58 19.21 12.93
N PHE A 113 15.49 18.86 12.01
CA PHE A 113 15.47 17.63 11.20
C PHE A 113 16.45 16.56 11.67
N ASP A 114 17.35 16.88 12.60
CA ASP A 114 18.30 15.91 13.16
C ASP A 114 17.55 14.93 14.07
N LEU A 115 17.07 13.83 13.48
CA LEU A 115 16.33 12.78 14.16
C LEU A 115 17.14 11.50 14.37
N ASN A 116 18.41 11.49 13.98
CA ASN A 116 19.28 10.31 14.06
C ASN A 116 19.52 9.83 15.48
N LYS A 117 19.12 10.61 16.49
CA LYS A 117 19.24 10.23 17.91
C LYS A 117 17.97 9.57 18.45
N CYS A 118 16.88 9.59 17.69
CA CYS A 118 15.55 9.28 18.21
C CYS A 118 14.65 8.50 17.24
N ALA A 119 15.02 8.34 15.97
CA ALA A 119 14.33 7.54 14.97
C ALA A 119 15.29 6.57 14.30
N CYS A 120 14.81 5.36 13.97
CA CYS A 120 15.56 4.33 13.24
C CYS A 120 15.96 4.73 11.81
N GLY A 121 15.35 5.79 11.29
CA GLY A 121 15.45 6.22 9.91
C GLY A 121 14.18 6.95 9.48
N TRP A 122 14.12 7.28 8.20
CA TRP A 122 13.02 8.00 7.57
C TRP A 122 12.27 7.15 6.56
N VAL A 123 10.96 7.37 6.48
CA VAL A 123 10.09 6.88 5.41
C VAL A 123 9.56 8.08 4.63
N LEU A 124 9.99 8.23 3.38
CA LEU A 124 9.38 9.15 2.42
C LEU A 124 8.09 8.51 1.88
N PHE A 125 6.96 9.02 2.35
CA PHE A 125 5.64 8.51 2.03
C PHE A 125 4.98 9.29 0.89
N SER A 126 4.53 8.57 -0.12
CA SER A 126 3.65 9.09 -1.17
C SER A 126 2.23 8.63 -0.91
N ALA A 127 1.39 9.54 -0.41
CA ALA A 127 -0.03 9.28 -0.23
C ALA A 127 -0.74 8.98 -1.57
N GLY A 128 -1.80 8.19 -1.48
CA GLY A 128 -2.68 7.87 -2.60
C GLY A 128 -3.54 9.03 -3.06
N SER A 129 -4.51 8.71 -3.90
CA SER A 129 -5.44 9.66 -4.52
C SER A 129 -6.36 10.42 -3.59
N GLY A 130 -6.49 9.99 -2.33
CA GLY A 130 -7.21 10.74 -1.28
C GLY A 130 -6.33 11.77 -0.57
N GLY A 131 -5.01 11.72 -0.74
CA GLY A 131 -4.06 12.53 0.02
C GLY A 131 -3.80 11.96 1.40
N PHE A 132 -3.40 12.81 2.34
CA PHE A 132 -3.12 12.43 3.72
C PHE A 132 -4.41 12.21 4.53
N THR A 133 -5.21 11.25 4.07
CA THR A 133 -6.52 10.84 4.60
C THR A 133 -6.58 9.32 4.67
N GLY A 134 -7.51 8.78 5.45
CA GLY A 134 -7.80 7.34 5.56
C GLY A 134 -6.52 6.51 5.70
N LYS A 135 -6.19 5.76 4.66
CA LYS A 135 -5.00 4.88 4.60
C LYS A 135 -3.68 5.63 4.80
N GLY A 136 -3.55 6.83 4.23
CA GLY A 136 -2.35 7.65 4.43
C GLY A 136 -2.12 7.99 5.89
N LEU A 137 -3.19 8.25 6.64
CA LEU A 137 -3.11 8.45 8.08
C LEU A 137 -2.77 7.16 8.83
N ARG A 138 -3.22 6.00 8.38
CA ARG A 138 -2.88 4.71 9.01
C ARG A 138 -1.38 4.42 8.89
N TYR A 139 -0.77 4.63 7.72
CA TYR A 139 0.68 4.52 7.59
C TYR A 139 1.43 5.58 8.41
N ALA A 140 0.93 6.81 8.46
CA ALA A 140 1.49 7.87 9.32
C ALA A 140 1.44 7.55 10.82
N ARG A 141 0.59 6.61 11.24
CA ARG A 141 0.49 6.12 12.62
C ARG A 141 1.35 4.89 12.84
N MET A 142 1.30 3.95 11.90
CA MET A 142 2.02 2.69 11.91
C MET A 142 3.54 2.89 11.93
N ILE A 143 4.08 3.75 11.07
CA ILE A 143 5.52 3.92 10.87
C ILE A 143 6.22 4.50 12.12
N PRO A 144 5.72 5.58 12.76
CA PRO A 144 6.24 6.06 14.05
C PRO A 144 6.17 5.04 15.18
N ALA A 145 5.12 4.23 15.23
CA ALA A 145 5.00 3.18 16.24
C ALA A 145 6.07 2.09 16.08
N LEU A 146 6.57 1.86 14.84
CA LEU A 146 7.73 1.02 14.53
C LEU A 146 9.09 1.71 14.80
N GLY A 147 9.10 2.95 15.29
CA GLY A 147 10.32 3.70 15.61
C GLY A 147 10.91 4.51 14.46
N TYR A 148 10.22 4.61 13.32
CA TYR A 148 10.69 5.36 12.14
C TYR A 148 9.97 6.70 12.02
N ALA A 149 10.66 7.74 11.58
CA ALA A 149 10.02 9.00 11.21
C ALA A 149 9.39 8.87 9.82
N LEU A 150 8.23 9.48 9.59
CA LEU A 150 7.57 9.52 8.29
C LEU A 150 7.47 10.97 7.82
N ILE A 151 7.76 11.21 6.55
CA ILE A 151 7.53 12.49 5.87
C ILE A 151 6.74 12.28 4.58
N SER A 152 5.72 13.10 4.35
CA SER A 152 4.85 12.99 3.17
C SER A 152 4.64 14.35 2.53
N PRO A 153 5.24 14.64 1.36
CA PRO A 153 4.89 15.83 0.59
C PRO A 153 3.37 15.92 0.33
N ASP A 154 2.77 17.07 0.60
CA ASP A 154 1.32 17.27 0.49
C ASP A 154 0.94 17.65 -0.94
N SER A 155 0.72 16.64 -1.77
CA SER A 155 0.29 16.83 -3.16
C SER A 155 -1.09 17.49 -3.30
N PHE A 156 -1.88 17.62 -2.22
CA PHE A 156 -3.16 18.35 -2.25
C PHE A 156 -3.05 19.81 -1.81
N ALA A 157 -1.90 20.26 -1.32
CA ALA A 157 -1.67 21.66 -0.98
C ALA A 157 -1.43 22.56 -2.20
N PHE A 158 -1.72 22.07 -3.42
CA PHE A 158 -1.55 22.84 -4.66
C PHE A 158 -2.40 24.11 -4.62
N PRO A 159 -1.88 25.26 -5.08
CA PRO A 159 -2.65 26.48 -5.20
C PRO A 159 -3.91 26.28 -6.06
N ALA A 160 -5.09 26.56 -5.49
CA ALA A 160 -6.36 26.43 -6.19
C ALA A 160 -6.38 27.20 -7.53
N SER A 161 -5.67 28.34 -7.61
CA SER A 161 -5.53 29.16 -8.82
C SER A 161 -5.00 28.40 -10.04
N LEU A 162 -4.13 27.41 -9.83
CA LEU A 162 -3.54 26.63 -10.91
C LEU A 162 -4.40 25.45 -11.37
N GLY A 163 -5.41 25.05 -10.60
CA GLY A 163 -6.46 24.13 -11.06
C GLY A 163 -6.02 22.71 -11.36
N LEU A 164 -4.96 22.21 -10.72
CA LEU A 164 -4.50 20.83 -10.93
C LEU A 164 -5.24 19.85 -10.01
N ARG A 165 -4.85 19.80 -8.74
CA ARG A 165 -5.46 19.02 -7.63
C ARG A 165 -5.37 19.86 -6.37
N SER A 166 -6.44 20.03 -5.60
CA SER A 166 -6.35 20.84 -4.38
C SER A 166 -7.33 20.38 -3.32
N LYS A 167 -6.90 20.48 -2.07
CA LYS A 167 -7.77 20.48 -0.88
C LYS A 167 -7.32 21.61 0.02
N THR A 168 -8.30 22.23 0.66
CA THR A 168 -8.07 23.26 1.66
C THR A 168 -7.55 22.57 2.92
N ALA A 169 -6.31 22.88 3.28
CA ALA A 169 -5.67 22.36 4.47
C ALA A 169 -6.38 22.83 5.75
N LEU A 170 -6.43 21.95 6.74
CA LEU A 170 -6.68 22.30 8.13
C LEU A 170 -5.36 22.72 8.77
N ASP A 171 -5.32 23.93 9.33
CA ASP A 171 -4.18 24.48 10.07
C ASP A 171 -4.70 25.24 11.31
N PRO A 172 -4.52 24.70 12.53
CA PRO A 172 -3.85 23.43 12.84
C PRO A 172 -4.64 22.20 12.38
N LEU A 173 -3.99 21.03 12.37
CA LEU A 173 -4.66 19.75 12.12
C LEU A 173 -5.81 19.51 13.12
N ASN A 174 -6.83 18.74 12.72
CA ASN A 174 -7.91 18.36 13.63
C ASN A 174 -7.43 17.30 14.65
N VAL A 175 -6.83 17.77 15.75
CA VAL A 175 -6.29 16.93 16.83
C VAL A 175 -7.38 16.08 17.49
N SER A 176 -8.62 16.57 17.59
CA SER A 176 -9.72 15.80 18.20
C SER A 176 -10.00 14.49 17.45
N ALA A 177 -10.01 14.56 16.11
CA ALA A 177 -10.19 13.40 15.24
C ALA A 177 -8.94 12.50 15.17
N MET A 178 -7.79 12.99 15.63
CA MET A 178 -6.53 12.25 15.62
C MET A 178 -6.52 11.11 16.64
N SER A 179 -7.26 11.25 17.75
CA SER A 179 -7.46 10.21 18.76
C SER A 179 -8.15 8.94 18.24
N LEU A 180 -8.82 9.02 17.08
CA LEU A 180 -9.51 7.90 16.45
C LEU A 180 -8.62 7.28 15.37
N TYR A 181 -8.12 6.06 15.61
CA TYR A 181 -7.31 5.29 14.65
C TYR A 181 -7.98 5.17 13.27
N TRP A 182 -9.31 5.06 13.24
CA TRP A 182 -10.08 4.90 12.01
C TRP A 182 -10.60 6.21 11.43
N SER A 183 -10.19 7.37 11.96
CA SER A 183 -10.54 8.66 11.37
C SER A 183 -10.04 8.76 9.93
N SER A 184 -10.96 9.06 9.01
CA SER A 184 -10.69 9.22 7.60
C SER A 184 -10.06 10.58 7.24
N ASN A 185 -10.17 11.63 8.06
CA ASN A 185 -9.63 12.94 7.68
C ASN A 185 -9.33 13.84 8.88
N ILE A 186 -8.06 14.22 9.04
CA ILE A 186 -7.61 15.22 10.03
C ILE A 186 -6.96 16.45 9.36
N ALA A 187 -6.78 16.41 8.04
CA ALA A 187 -5.84 17.24 7.32
C ALA A 187 -6.50 18.25 6.39
N TYR A 188 -7.75 18.02 5.98
CA TYR A 188 -8.44 18.85 5.00
C TYR A 188 -9.89 19.11 5.38
N ASN A 189 -10.44 20.28 5.02
CA ASN A 189 -11.87 20.61 5.21
C ASN A 189 -12.66 20.72 3.90
N SER A 190 -12.01 20.49 2.76
CA SER A 190 -12.65 20.45 1.45
C SER A 190 -12.33 19.15 0.70
N SER A 191 -13.13 18.88 -0.33
CA SER A 191 -12.96 17.74 -1.21
C SER A 191 -12.25 18.15 -2.50
N CYS A 192 -11.53 17.19 -3.08
CA CYS A 192 -10.93 17.32 -4.39
C CYS A 192 -11.85 16.59 -5.37
N THR A 193 -12.37 17.27 -6.40
CA THR A 193 -13.36 16.71 -7.32
C THR A 193 -13.20 17.28 -8.72
N TRP A 194 -13.59 16.49 -9.71
CA TRP A 194 -13.70 16.87 -11.11
C TRP A 194 -14.96 17.68 -11.39
N ASP A 195 -15.93 17.60 -10.50
CA ASP A 195 -17.24 18.21 -10.68
C ASP A 195 -17.24 19.63 -10.12
N SER A 196 -17.18 20.64 -11.00
CA SER A 196 -17.29 22.05 -10.64
C SER A 196 -18.68 22.45 -10.10
N ARG A 197 -19.64 21.53 -10.05
CA ARG A 197 -20.92 21.72 -9.34
C ARG A 197 -20.78 21.41 -7.85
N ILE A 198 -19.79 20.60 -7.46
CA ILE A 198 -19.50 20.23 -6.07
C ILE A 198 -18.55 21.24 -5.42
N THR A 199 -17.58 21.76 -6.17
CA THR A 199 -16.65 22.81 -5.73
C THR A 199 -16.65 23.97 -6.73
N SER A 200 -16.37 25.20 -6.29
CA SER A 200 -16.31 26.39 -7.18
C SER A 200 -15.30 26.28 -8.33
N LYS A 201 -14.45 25.25 -8.32
CA LYS A 201 -13.48 24.90 -9.36
C LYS A 201 -13.34 23.38 -9.47
N ALA A 202 -13.25 22.86 -10.70
CA ALA A 202 -12.91 21.47 -10.97
C ALA A 202 -11.39 21.26 -10.89
N TYR A 203 -11.00 20.08 -10.40
CA TYR A 203 -9.61 19.69 -10.22
C TYR A 203 -9.36 18.32 -10.89
N PRO A 204 -8.99 18.30 -12.18
CA PRO A 204 -8.88 17.08 -12.98
C PRO A 204 -7.88 16.05 -12.44
N PHE A 205 -6.94 16.44 -11.58
CA PHE A 205 -5.99 15.49 -10.98
C PHE A 205 -6.46 14.90 -9.64
N CYS A 206 -7.74 15.09 -9.25
CA CYS A 206 -8.37 14.33 -8.18
C CYS A 206 -8.88 12.99 -8.72
N TYR A 207 -8.03 11.97 -8.74
CA TYR A 207 -8.33 10.58 -9.11
C TYR A 207 -9.80 10.21 -9.43
N SER A 208 -10.00 9.78 -10.67
CA SER A 208 -11.17 9.01 -11.09
C SER A 208 -10.73 7.67 -11.64
N THR A 209 -11.50 6.63 -11.35
CA THR A 209 -11.27 5.28 -11.86
C THR A 209 -12.59 4.65 -12.23
N ASP A 210 -12.87 4.67 -13.52
CA ASP A 210 -13.96 3.92 -14.12
C ASP A 210 -13.46 3.27 -15.41
N ALA A 211 -13.60 1.94 -15.50
CA ALA A 211 -13.22 1.20 -16.69
C ALA A 211 -13.99 1.68 -17.93
N ASN A 212 -15.25 2.09 -17.78
CA ASN A 212 -16.07 2.58 -18.89
C ASN A 212 -15.48 3.86 -19.47
N ASN A 213 -15.04 4.78 -18.61
CA ASN A 213 -14.39 6.01 -19.05
C ASN A 213 -13.08 5.72 -19.79
N VAL A 214 -12.24 4.84 -19.21
CA VAL A 214 -10.99 4.42 -19.85
C VAL A 214 -11.25 3.80 -21.23
N LEU A 215 -12.25 2.92 -21.34
CA LEU A 215 -12.60 2.24 -22.57
C LEU A 215 -13.29 3.16 -23.60
N ALA A 216 -13.91 4.26 -23.16
CA ALA A 216 -14.48 5.25 -24.08
C ALA A 216 -13.39 6.01 -24.85
N ASN A 217 -12.26 6.32 -24.22
CA ASN A 217 -11.11 6.95 -24.90
C ASN A 217 -9.76 6.51 -24.30
N PRO A 218 -9.25 5.31 -24.66
CA PRO A 218 -8.06 4.74 -24.03
C PRO A 218 -6.80 5.57 -24.24
N ARG A 219 -6.69 6.34 -25.33
CA ARG A 219 -5.54 7.22 -25.55
C ARG A 219 -5.52 8.39 -24.58
N LEU A 220 -6.64 9.12 -24.44
CA LEU A 220 -6.72 10.26 -23.52
C LEU A 220 -6.52 9.81 -22.06
N TRP A 221 -7.09 8.68 -21.67
CA TRP A 221 -6.93 8.17 -20.29
C TRP A 221 -5.50 7.68 -19.99
N ARG A 222 -4.80 7.09 -20.96
CA ARG A 222 -3.36 6.80 -20.79
C ARG A 222 -2.56 8.09 -20.60
N GLU A 223 -2.85 9.12 -21.39
CA GLU A 223 -2.20 10.42 -21.24
C GLU A 223 -2.51 11.07 -19.89
N TYR A 224 -3.76 10.95 -19.43
CA TYR A 224 -4.20 11.43 -18.13
C TYR A 224 -3.35 10.85 -16.99
N TYR A 225 -3.17 9.52 -16.96
CA TYR A 225 -2.37 8.90 -15.90
C TYR A 225 -0.87 9.19 -16.02
N GLU A 226 -0.34 9.44 -17.21
CA GLU A 226 1.04 9.95 -17.34
C GLU A 226 1.18 11.38 -16.84
N ARG A 227 0.16 12.23 -17.00
CA ARG A 227 0.12 13.55 -16.36
C ARG A 227 0.06 13.46 -14.84
N VAL A 228 -0.73 12.52 -14.29
CA VAL A 228 -0.75 12.23 -12.85
C VAL A 228 0.65 11.84 -12.37
N TYR A 229 1.33 10.91 -13.05
CA TYR A 229 2.70 10.55 -12.70
C TYR A 229 3.67 11.73 -12.82
N ALA A 230 3.63 12.49 -13.91
CA ALA A 230 4.50 13.63 -14.13
C ALA A 230 4.35 14.70 -13.03
N LEU A 231 3.11 14.94 -12.57
CA LEU A 231 2.83 15.80 -11.44
C LEU A 231 3.51 15.28 -10.15
N ARG A 232 3.26 14.02 -9.79
CA ARG A 232 3.82 13.40 -8.58
C ARG A 232 5.34 13.32 -8.62
N LYS A 233 5.92 13.01 -9.79
CA LYS A 233 7.36 12.99 -10.01
C LYS A 233 7.99 14.36 -9.74
N ARG A 234 7.40 15.45 -10.25
CA ARG A 234 7.95 16.80 -10.07
C ARG A 234 7.88 17.28 -8.62
N GLU A 235 6.83 16.89 -7.89
CA GLU A 235 6.76 17.13 -6.44
C GLU A 235 7.88 16.40 -5.69
N LEU A 236 8.14 15.13 -6.03
CA LEU A 236 9.25 14.37 -5.45
C LEU A 236 10.62 14.91 -5.86
N ASP A 237 10.81 15.28 -7.13
CA ASP A 237 12.04 15.91 -7.62
C ASP A 237 12.33 17.20 -6.84
N TYR A 238 11.32 18.04 -6.64
CA TYR A 238 11.46 19.25 -5.85
C TYR A 238 11.84 18.90 -4.40
N PHE A 239 11.12 17.97 -3.77
CA PHE A 239 11.42 17.54 -2.39
C PHE A 239 12.86 17.05 -2.24
N VAL A 240 13.29 16.09 -3.05
CA VAL A 240 14.63 15.49 -2.98
C VAL A 240 15.72 16.55 -3.24
N SER A 241 15.51 17.42 -4.22
CA SER A 241 16.49 18.46 -4.58
C SER A 241 16.61 19.58 -3.54
N HIS A 242 15.55 19.88 -2.79
CA HIS A 242 15.50 21.01 -1.85
C HIS A 242 15.56 20.59 -0.38
N MET A 243 15.64 19.29 -0.10
CA MET A 243 15.83 18.74 1.23
C MET A 243 17.17 17.98 1.34
N PRO A 244 18.32 18.60 1.03
CA PRO A 244 19.60 17.90 1.07
C PRO A 244 19.98 17.43 2.48
N LYS A 245 19.49 18.10 3.54
CA LYS A 245 19.66 17.65 4.92
C LYS A 245 18.95 16.32 5.18
N PHE A 246 17.73 16.15 4.66
CA PHE A 246 16.99 14.90 4.77
C PHE A 246 17.81 13.72 4.20
N LEU A 247 18.44 13.91 3.02
CA LEU A 247 19.27 12.87 2.41
C LEU A 247 20.61 12.63 3.12
N LYS A 248 21.20 13.67 3.72
CA LYS A 248 22.53 13.60 4.37
C LYS A 248 22.48 13.09 5.79
N GLU A 249 21.45 13.49 6.53
CA GLU A 249 21.32 13.19 7.94
C GLU A 249 20.70 11.81 8.13
N ALA A 250 19.74 11.38 7.29
CA ALA A 250 19.11 10.08 7.49
C ALA A 250 20.09 8.88 7.31
N ASP A 251 20.30 8.11 8.39
CA ASP A 251 21.08 6.86 8.35
C ASP A 251 20.44 5.79 7.44
N ARG A 252 19.10 5.81 7.33
CA ARG A 252 18.30 4.94 6.48
C ARG A 252 17.11 5.69 5.94
N ILE A 253 16.90 5.67 4.62
CA ILE A 253 15.69 6.18 3.98
C ILE A 253 14.96 5.03 3.31
N PHE A 254 13.66 4.94 3.53
CA PHE A 254 12.76 4.08 2.77
C PHE A 254 11.79 4.93 1.97
N MET A 255 11.35 4.41 0.82
CA MET A 255 10.19 4.96 0.13
C MET A 255 8.99 4.06 0.37
N LEU A 256 7.84 4.66 0.67
CA LEU A 256 6.56 3.96 0.79
C LEU A 256 5.52 4.70 -0.04
N GLY A 257 4.72 3.97 -0.81
CA GLY A 257 3.58 4.56 -1.51
C GLY A 257 2.34 3.69 -1.39
N GLN A 258 1.17 4.32 -1.48
CA GLN A 258 -0.13 3.65 -1.50
C GLN A 258 -0.93 4.05 -2.77
N SER A 259 -1.47 3.08 -3.51
CA SER A 259 -2.31 3.31 -4.72
C SER A 259 -1.64 4.24 -5.74
N GLU A 260 -2.21 5.40 -6.05
CA GLU A 260 -1.58 6.45 -6.86
C GLU A 260 -0.15 6.78 -6.40
N GLY A 261 0.03 6.91 -5.09
CA GLY A 261 1.33 7.16 -4.49
C GLY A 261 2.26 5.96 -4.58
N ALA A 262 1.73 4.73 -4.66
CA ALA A 262 2.51 3.52 -4.92
C ALA A 262 2.96 3.45 -6.38
N MET A 263 2.13 3.86 -7.34
CA MET A 263 2.54 4.02 -8.73
C MET A 263 3.66 5.05 -8.87
N ALA A 264 3.51 6.22 -8.25
CA ALA A 264 4.55 7.24 -8.24
C ALA A 264 5.82 6.71 -7.56
N THR A 265 5.69 6.13 -6.36
CA THR A 265 6.81 5.55 -5.62
C THR A 265 7.50 4.49 -6.45
N ALA A 266 6.79 3.52 -6.99
CA ALA A 266 7.43 2.41 -7.69
C ALA A 266 8.23 2.87 -8.90
N ARG A 267 7.71 3.81 -9.70
CA ARG A 267 8.37 4.33 -10.90
C ARG A 267 9.48 5.34 -10.60
N TYR A 268 9.37 6.09 -9.50
CA TYR A 268 10.26 7.21 -9.22
C TYR A 268 11.73 6.78 -9.06
N TYR A 269 12.59 7.43 -9.86
CA TYR A 269 14.03 7.35 -9.75
C TYR A 269 14.64 8.74 -9.61
N HIS A 270 15.53 8.90 -8.64
CA HIS A 270 16.38 10.06 -8.48
C HIS A 270 17.75 9.59 -7.99
N PRO A 271 18.87 9.95 -8.65
CA PRO A 271 20.18 9.39 -8.36
C PRO A 271 20.63 9.65 -6.91
N ASP A 272 20.35 10.84 -6.37
CA ASP A 272 20.76 11.17 -5.00
C ASP A 272 19.94 10.42 -3.94
N LEU A 273 18.67 10.11 -4.21
CA LEU A 273 17.85 9.32 -3.30
C LEU A 273 18.23 7.84 -3.40
N ASP A 274 18.46 7.32 -4.61
CA ASP A 274 18.82 5.91 -4.85
C ASP A 274 20.08 5.50 -4.09
N ARG A 275 21.07 6.39 -3.99
CA ARG A 275 22.32 6.15 -3.25
C ARG A 275 22.14 5.90 -1.75
N VAL A 276 21.07 6.43 -1.15
CA VAL A 276 20.82 6.37 0.31
C VAL A 276 19.58 5.55 0.66
N LEU A 277 18.92 4.96 -0.36
CA LEU A 277 17.68 4.23 -0.18
C LEU A 277 17.96 2.83 0.38
N ALA A 278 17.39 2.53 1.55
CA ALA A 278 17.47 1.24 2.23
C ALA A 278 16.40 0.24 1.76
N GLY A 279 15.33 0.71 1.12
CA GLY A 279 14.28 -0.14 0.56
C GLY A 279 13.08 0.63 0.01
N ARG A 280 12.24 -0.06 -0.74
CA ARG A 280 11.02 0.48 -1.33
C ARG A 280 9.81 -0.38 -1.01
N ILE A 281 8.72 0.23 -0.59
CA ILE A 281 7.45 -0.44 -0.26
C ILE A 281 6.35 0.10 -1.19
N ILE A 282 5.70 -0.81 -1.91
CA ILE A 282 4.68 -0.53 -2.92
C ILE A 282 3.38 -1.18 -2.45
N SER A 283 2.46 -0.38 -1.91
CA SER A 283 1.18 -0.87 -1.39
C SER A 283 0.02 -0.57 -2.35
N ALA A 284 -0.78 -1.60 -2.66
CA ALA A 284 -1.98 -1.51 -3.49
C ALA A 284 -1.73 -0.95 -4.90
N TRP A 285 -0.66 -1.41 -5.55
CA TRP A 285 -0.40 -1.23 -6.99
C TRP A 285 0.36 -2.44 -7.52
N SER A 286 0.09 -2.84 -8.77
CA SER A 286 0.58 -4.11 -9.33
C SER A 286 1.86 -4.02 -10.16
N CYS A 287 2.45 -2.84 -10.40
CA CYS A 287 3.62 -2.68 -11.27
C CYS A 287 3.47 -3.26 -12.68
N GLU A 288 2.23 -3.32 -13.20
CA GLU A 288 1.94 -3.87 -14.51
C GLU A 288 1.60 -2.77 -15.52
N PHE A 289 1.82 -3.06 -16.80
CA PHE A 289 1.16 -2.30 -17.86
C PHE A 289 -0.34 -2.55 -17.77
N ASN A 290 -1.07 -1.58 -17.27
CA ASN A 290 -2.52 -1.65 -17.08
C ASN A 290 -3.11 -0.27 -17.39
N TYR A 291 -4.38 -0.06 -17.04
CA TYR A 291 -5.06 1.20 -17.32
C TYR A 291 -4.37 2.45 -16.74
N TYR A 292 -3.48 2.28 -15.76
CA TYR A 292 -2.83 3.32 -14.99
C TYR A 292 -1.47 3.75 -15.54
N THR A 293 -1.00 3.11 -16.61
CA THR A 293 0.28 3.37 -17.27
C THR A 293 0.10 3.41 -18.78
N SER A 294 0.87 4.24 -19.49
CA SER A 294 0.69 4.40 -20.94
C SER A 294 1.30 3.29 -21.79
N CYS A 295 2.32 2.60 -21.28
CA CYS A 295 3.08 1.56 -21.97
C CYS A 295 3.79 0.62 -20.96
N PRO A 296 4.37 -0.50 -21.41
CA PRO A 296 5.19 -1.37 -20.57
C PRO A 296 6.34 -0.69 -19.83
N ALA A 297 7.08 0.20 -20.49
CA ALA A 297 8.19 0.91 -19.84
C ALA A 297 7.71 1.84 -18.71
N SER A 298 6.51 2.41 -18.81
CA SER A 298 5.90 3.22 -17.74
C SER A 298 5.51 2.41 -16.50
N ALA A 299 5.43 1.07 -16.59
CA ALA A 299 5.16 0.23 -15.43
C ALA A 299 6.44 -0.21 -14.70
N MET A 300 7.61 -0.01 -15.30
CA MET A 300 8.88 -0.46 -14.75
C MET A 300 9.16 0.22 -13.41
N VAL A 301 9.55 -0.59 -12.45
CA VAL A 301 10.03 -0.12 -11.16
C VAL A 301 11.29 0.69 -11.40
N CYS A 302 11.37 1.86 -10.78
CA CYS A 302 12.44 2.84 -10.81
C CYS A 302 12.92 3.22 -12.22
N GLU A 303 12.02 3.21 -13.22
CA GLU A 303 12.35 3.38 -14.64
C GLU A 303 13.46 2.44 -15.13
N ASP A 304 13.62 1.30 -14.45
CA ASP A 304 14.72 0.34 -14.62
C ASP A 304 16.13 0.88 -14.35
N LYS A 305 16.27 2.01 -13.63
CA LYS A 305 17.55 2.71 -13.40
C LYS A 305 18.13 2.55 -11.99
N CYS A 306 17.33 2.10 -11.02
CA CYS A 306 17.81 1.93 -9.64
C CYS A 306 18.74 0.74 -9.48
N ASN A 307 19.52 0.79 -8.40
CA ASN A 307 20.28 -0.36 -7.91
C ASN A 307 19.35 -1.54 -7.55
N LYS A 308 19.51 -2.68 -8.24
CA LYS A 308 18.69 -3.90 -8.08
C LYS A 308 18.93 -4.65 -6.77
N SER A 309 20.00 -4.32 -6.05
CA SER A 309 20.25 -4.85 -4.70
C SER A 309 19.42 -4.15 -3.62
N ILE A 310 18.80 -2.99 -3.92
CA ILE A 310 17.91 -2.30 -2.98
C ILE A 310 16.63 -3.15 -2.84
N PRO A 311 16.28 -3.57 -1.60
CA PRO A 311 15.13 -4.43 -1.40
C PRO A 311 13.80 -3.76 -1.75
N VAL A 312 12.88 -4.53 -2.33
CA VAL A 312 11.55 -4.05 -2.71
C VAL A 312 10.45 -4.96 -2.15
N LEU A 313 9.46 -4.36 -1.49
CA LEU A 313 8.29 -5.04 -0.98
C LEU A 313 7.04 -4.56 -1.71
N ASN A 314 6.22 -5.49 -2.19
CA ASN A 314 4.89 -5.20 -2.71
C ASN A 314 3.82 -5.86 -1.82
N LEU A 315 2.84 -5.06 -1.39
CA LEU A 315 1.69 -5.50 -0.61
C LEU A 315 0.43 -5.23 -1.43
N ILE A 316 -0.35 -6.26 -1.76
CA ILE A 316 -1.56 -6.06 -2.57
C ILE A 316 -2.63 -7.10 -2.25
N GLY A 317 -3.88 -6.64 -2.15
CA GLY A 317 -5.01 -7.51 -1.87
C GLY A 317 -5.46 -8.32 -3.07
N THR A 318 -5.83 -9.59 -2.86
CA THR A 318 -6.35 -10.43 -3.95
C THR A 318 -7.72 -9.96 -4.46
N GLU A 319 -8.44 -9.17 -3.65
CA GLU A 319 -9.74 -8.56 -3.99
C GLU A 319 -9.62 -7.05 -4.27
N ASP A 320 -8.42 -6.56 -4.57
CA ASP A 320 -8.21 -5.17 -4.95
C ASP A 320 -9.08 -4.78 -6.16
N GLN A 321 -9.98 -3.81 -5.97
CA GLN A 321 -10.98 -3.38 -6.95
C GLN A 321 -10.39 -2.63 -8.15
N TYR A 322 -9.10 -2.29 -8.11
CA TYR A 322 -8.44 -1.51 -9.15
C TYR A 322 -7.38 -2.34 -9.86
N PHE A 323 -6.53 -3.02 -9.10
CA PHE A 323 -5.29 -3.60 -9.64
C PHE A 323 -5.19 -5.12 -9.54
N SER A 324 -6.14 -5.82 -8.89
CA SER A 324 -6.09 -7.28 -8.82
C SER A 324 -6.35 -7.96 -10.17
N ALA A 325 -6.06 -9.25 -10.27
CA ALA A 325 -6.42 -10.09 -11.42
C ALA A 325 -7.91 -10.46 -11.49
N ARG A 326 -8.74 -10.04 -10.52
CA ARG A 326 -10.17 -10.39 -10.47
C ARG A 326 -10.94 -9.69 -11.58
N ASN A 327 -11.92 -10.39 -12.16
CA ASN A 327 -12.72 -9.87 -13.29
C ASN A 327 -13.47 -8.56 -13.00
N PHE A 328 -13.71 -8.23 -11.72
CA PHE A 328 -14.33 -6.98 -11.34
C PHE A 328 -13.36 -5.80 -11.27
N SER A 329 -12.05 -6.03 -11.23
CA SER A 329 -11.08 -4.95 -11.07
C SER A 329 -11.03 -4.06 -12.31
N VAL A 330 -10.73 -2.77 -12.13
CA VAL A 330 -10.61 -1.84 -13.27
C VAL A 330 -9.55 -2.31 -14.26
N ALA A 331 -8.38 -2.73 -13.79
CA ALA A 331 -7.32 -3.26 -14.63
C ALA A 331 -7.77 -4.48 -15.44
N LYS A 332 -8.46 -5.44 -14.81
CA LYS A 332 -8.92 -6.65 -15.51
C LYS A 332 -10.03 -6.33 -16.50
N ARG A 333 -10.98 -5.46 -16.14
CA ARG A 333 -12.08 -5.02 -17.04
C ARG A 333 -11.54 -4.32 -18.28
N VAL A 334 -10.61 -3.37 -18.12
CA VAL A 334 -9.98 -2.68 -19.25
C VAL A 334 -9.19 -3.67 -20.11
N TRP A 335 -8.40 -4.55 -19.51
CA TRP A 335 -7.61 -5.55 -20.24
C TRP A 335 -8.48 -6.57 -21.00
N GLN A 336 -9.64 -6.95 -20.47
CA GLN A 336 -10.53 -7.94 -21.09
C GLN A 336 -11.25 -7.42 -22.34
N ASP A 337 -11.53 -6.11 -22.41
CA ASP A 337 -12.23 -5.51 -23.53
C ASP A 337 -11.48 -5.76 -24.85
N LYS A 338 -12.19 -6.29 -25.85
CA LYS A 338 -11.58 -6.72 -27.12
C LYS A 338 -11.42 -5.59 -28.13
N LYS A 339 -12.10 -4.46 -27.92
CA LYS A 339 -12.20 -3.37 -28.89
C LYS A 339 -11.26 -2.22 -28.53
N ASN A 340 -11.34 -1.75 -27.29
CA ASN A 340 -10.64 -0.58 -26.79
C ASN A 340 -9.71 -0.91 -25.61
N GLY A 341 -9.69 -2.18 -25.17
CA GLY A 341 -8.85 -2.63 -24.06
C GLY A 341 -7.35 -2.64 -24.39
N TYR A 342 -6.53 -2.50 -23.34
CA TYR A 342 -5.08 -2.52 -23.41
C TYR A 342 -4.47 -3.01 -22.09
N GLY A 343 -3.18 -3.33 -22.12
CA GLY A 343 -2.41 -3.75 -20.95
C GLY A 343 -1.37 -4.81 -21.30
N ALA A 344 -0.72 -5.35 -20.26
CA ALA A 344 0.25 -6.42 -20.35
C ALA A 344 -0.35 -7.70 -20.98
N ALA A 345 0.52 -8.65 -21.31
CA ALA A 345 0.08 -9.96 -21.81
C ALA A 345 -0.92 -10.65 -20.89
N THR A 346 -0.69 -10.53 -19.58
CA THR A 346 -1.58 -11.00 -18.54
C THR A 346 -1.61 -9.97 -17.42
N ILE A 347 -2.79 -9.72 -16.86
CA ILE A 347 -2.95 -9.02 -15.58
C ILE A 347 -2.95 -10.07 -14.48
N THR A 348 -1.83 -10.14 -13.76
CA THR A 348 -1.57 -10.98 -12.58
C THR A 348 -1.96 -10.27 -11.29
N GLY A 349 -2.01 -8.94 -11.30
CA GLY A 349 -2.41 -8.12 -10.16
C GLY A 349 -1.36 -8.06 -9.06
N SER A 350 -0.08 -8.16 -9.42
CA SER A 350 1.03 -8.04 -8.47
C SER A 350 2.34 -7.64 -9.15
N CYS A 351 3.28 -7.08 -8.39
CA CYS A 351 4.58 -6.64 -8.92
C CYS A 351 5.57 -7.80 -9.21
N PHE A 352 5.24 -9.04 -8.86
CA PHE A 352 6.16 -10.18 -8.93
C PHE A 352 6.81 -10.36 -10.31
N SER A 353 6.00 -10.32 -11.37
CA SER A 353 6.52 -10.48 -12.75
C SER A 353 7.43 -9.33 -13.15
N ALA A 354 7.15 -8.10 -12.71
CA ALA A 354 8.01 -6.95 -12.97
C ALA A 354 9.34 -7.09 -12.22
N PHE A 355 9.32 -7.53 -10.96
CA PHE A 355 10.53 -7.75 -10.17
C PHE A 355 11.45 -8.80 -10.80
N ALA A 356 10.89 -9.93 -11.22
CA ALA A 356 11.63 -10.99 -11.90
C ALA A 356 12.20 -10.51 -13.25
N ALA A 357 11.39 -9.82 -14.06
CA ALA A 357 11.83 -9.33 -15.38
C ALA A 357 12.94 -8.28 -15.29
N GLN A 358 12.95 -7.48 -14.22
CA GLN A 358 13.97 -6.44 -13.97
C GLN A 358 15.16 -6.95 -13.13
N ASN A 359 15.23 -8.25 -12.85
CA ASN A 359 16.30 -8.91 -12.09
C ASN A 359 16.58 -8.28 -10.73
N PHE A 360 15.53 -7.97 -9.95
CA PHE A 360 15.72 -7.54 -8.56
C PHE A 360 16.27 -8.69 -7.71
N GLU A 361 17.34 -8.44 -6.96
CA GLU A 361 18.03 -9.48 -6.18
C GLU A 361 17.25 -9.86 -4.91
N LYS A 362 16.44 -8.92 -4.38
CA LYS A 362 15.76 -9.02 -3.09
C LYS A 362 14.39 -8.37 -3.19
N ALA A 363 13.44 -9.05 -3.81
CA ALA A 363 12.09 -8.53 -3.99
C ALA A 363 11.04 -9.52 -3.49
N SER A 364 10.05 -9.01 -2.76
CA SER A 364 8.96 -9.82 -2.21
C SER A 364 7.61 -9.21 -2.55
N THR A 365 6.72 -10.02 -3.08
CA THR A 365 5.32 -9.70 -3.32
C THR A 365 4.46 -10.52 -2.37
N LEU A 366 3.69 -9.83 -1.51
CA LEU A 366 2.71 -10.46 -0.65
C LEU A 366 1.30 -10.19 -1.20
N LEU A 367 0.66 -11.25 -1.68
CA LEU A 367 -0.76 -11.26 -2.00
C LEU A 367 -1.55 -11.47 -0.70
N LEU A 368 -2.38 -10.51 -0.33
CA LEU A 368 -3.16 -10.55 0.90
C LEU A 368 -4.55 -11.14 0.60
N ASP A 369 -4.75 -12.40 0.98
CA ASP A 369 -5.92 -13.22 0.64
C ASP A 369 -7.22 -12.59 1.18
N GLY A 370 -8.14 -12.25 0.29
CA GLY A 370 -9.40 -11.61 0.63
C GLY A 370 -9.30 -10.10 0.89
N ALA A 371 -8.10 -9.52 0.92
CA ALA A 371 -7.95 -8.09 1.18
C ALA A 371 -8.42 -7.26 -0.02
N ALA A 372 -9.09 -6.14 0.28
CA ALA A 372 -9.49 -5.14 -0.70
C ALA A 372 -8.32 -4.22 -1.10
N HIS A 373 -8.60 -3.19 -1.91
CA HIS A 373 -7.63 -2.14 -2.22
C HIS A 373 -7.10 -1.43 -0.95
N ASP A 374 -7.88 -1.45 0.13
CA ASP A 374 -7.46 -1.06 1.47
C ASP A 374 -7.18 -2.28 2.34
N ALA A 375 -5.98 -2.82 2.25
CA ALA A 375 -5.62 -3.99 3.02
C ALA A 375 -5.61 -3.70 4.53
N THR A 376 -5.17 -2.51 4.97
CA THR A 376 -5.18 -2.09 6.39
C THR A 376 -6.54 -2.23 7.08
N SER A 377 -7.66 -2.27 6.36
CA SER A 377 -8.96 -2.59 6.97
C SER A 377 -9.00 -4.01 7.58
N THR A 378 -8.53 -5.00 6.84
CA THR A 378 -8.70 -6.43 7.13
C THR A 378 -7.40 -7.14 7.45
N HIS A 379 -6.27 -6.52 7.14
CA HIS A 379 -4.93 -7.11 7.18
C HIS A 379 -3.91 -6.20 7.92
N ASP A 380 -4.37 -5.34 8.84
CA ASP A 380 -3.50 -4.34 9.46
C ASP A 380 -2.39 -4.96 10.32
N ASN A 381 -2.68 -6.08 11.01
CA ASN A 381 -1.71 -6.72 11.89
C ASN A 381 -0.62 -7.38 11.06
N LEU A 382 -1.00 -8.10 10.01
CA LEU A 382 -0.04 -8.63 9.04
C LEU A 382 0.80 -7.51 8.40
N GLU A 383 0.18 -6.41 7.94
CA GLU A 383 0.92 -5.28 7.34
C GLU A 383 1.93 -4.69 8.34
N ARG A 384 1.55 -4.52 9.61
CA ARG A 384 2.46 -4.04 10.67
C ARG A 384 3.66 -4.94 10.86
N GLU A 385 3.43 -6.23 10.99
CA GLU A 385 4.51 -7.19 11.20
C GLU A 385 5.46 -7.26 10.02
N VAL A 386 4.91 -7.28 8.80
CA VAL A 386 5.71 -7.29 7.59
C VAL A 386 6.50 -5.99 7.45
N MET A 387 5.87 -4.83 7.72
CA MET A 387 6.57 -3.54 7.71
C MET A 387 7.67 -3.50 8.77
N ARG A 388 7.42 -4.02 9.97
CA ARG A 388 8.45 -4.16 11.00
C ARG A 388 9.62 -4.98 10.47
N ASP A 389 9.37 -6.19 9.98
CA ASP A 389 10.44 -7.09 9.54
C ASP A 389 11.23 -6.47 8.38
N PHE A 390 10.53 -5.89 7.40
CA PHE A 390 11.15 -5.25 6.24
C PHE A 390 11.97 -4.01 6.61
N LEU A 391 11.46 -3.11 7.45
CA LEU A 391 12.18 -1.89 7.83
C LEU A 391 13.44 -2.21 8.65
N ASN A 392 13.37 -3.22 9.52
CA ASN A 392 14.51 -3.59 10.36
C ASN A 392 15.58 -4.36 9.61
N LYS A 393 15.16 -5.32 8.77
CA LYS A 393 16.04 -6.20 8.00
C LYS A 393 15.62 -6.27 6.53
N PRO A 394 15.74 -5.17 5.77
CA PRO A 394 15.25 -5.14 4.39
C PRO A 394 15.96 -6.15 3.49
N SER A 395 17.23 -6.49 3.78
CA SER A 395 17.95 -7.53 3.04
C SER A 395 17.35 -8.93 3.17
N GLU A 396 16.55 -9.16 4.20
CA GLU A 396 15.83 -10.41 4.47
C GLU A 396 14.35 -10.32 4.02
N ALA A 397 13.99 -9.39 3.13
CA ALA A 397 12.62 -9.26 2.61
C ALA A 397 12.03 -10.59 2.10
N HIS A 398 12.87 -11.48 1.60
CA HIS A 398 12.53 -12.80 1.07
C HIS A 398 12.48 -13.92 2.14
N ARG A 399 12.80 -13.61 3.41
CA ARG A 399 12.84 -14.55 4.55
C ARG A 399 12.28 -13.94 5.82
N MET A 400 11.37 -12.98 5.69
CA MET A 400 10.78 -12.32 6.85
C MET A 400 10.08 -13.35 7.74
N SER A 401 10.34 -13.30 9.04
CA SER A 401 9.76 -14.22 10.01
C SER A 401 8.22 -14.16 10.06
N SER A 402 7.65 -12.97 9.90
CA SER A 402 6.21 -12.76 9.74
C SER A 402 5.65 -13.50 8.54
N VAL A 403 6.32 -13.42 7.39
CA VAL A 403 5.95 -14.13 6.16
C VAL A 403 6.00 -15.64 6.36
N ALA A 404 7.03 -16.18 7.01
CA ALA A 404 7.13 -17.62 7.29
C ALA A 404 5.99 -18.14 8.18
N ARG A 405 5.39 -17.30 9.03
CA ARG A 405 4.26 -17.68 9.89
C ARG A 405 2.90 -17.56 9.21
N MET A 406 2.69 -16.49 8.44
CA MET A 406 1.36 -16.10 7.95
C MET A 406 1.16 -16.30 6.44
N CYS A 407 2.19 -16.71 5.74
CA CYS A 407 2.16 -16.85 4.29
C CYS A 407 2.58 -18.23 3.83
N ILE A 408 2.11 -18.57 2.64
CA ILE A 408 2.55 -19.73 1.88
C ILE A 408 3.31 -19.20 0.67
N GLU A 409 4.58 -19.58 0.55
CA GLU A 409 5.38 -19.29 -0.63
C GLU A 409 4.73 -19.94 -1.85
N MET A 410 4.43 -19.12 -2.86
CA MET A 410 3.83 -19.59 -4.10
C MET A 410 4.87 -19.74 -5.20
N GLU A 411 5.82 -18.80 -5.30
CA GLU A 411 6.74 -18.76 -6.42
C GLU A 411 8.04 -17.99 -6.14
N TYR A 412 9.14 -18.45 -6.76
CA TYR A 412 10.45 -17.79 -6.76
C TYR A 412 11.00 -17.67 -8.20
N ARG A 413 11.46 -16.48 -8.59
CA ARG A 413 12.12 -16.21 -9.88
C ARG A 413 13.21 -15.15 -9.75
N GLY A 414 14.47 -15.56 -9.82
CA GLY A 414 15.60 -14.64 -10.02
C GLY A 414 15.75 -13.55 -8.96
N GLY A 415 15.53 -13.88 -7.68
CA GLY A 415 15.59 -12.92 -6.56
C GLY A 415 14.26 -12.23 -6.21
N ALA A 416 13.22 -12.46 -7.03
CA ALA A 416 11.85 -12.11 -6.70
C ALA A 416 11.09 -13.31 -6.13
N GLU A 417 10.24 -13.05 -5.14
CA GLU A 417 9.34 -14.02 -4.51
C GLU A 417 7.91 -13.53 -4.50
N GLN A 418 6.98 -14.49 -4.56
CA GLN A 418 5.56 -14.25 -4.38
C GLN A 418 5.00 -15.19 -3.31
N HIS A 419 4.28 -14.58 -2.37
CA HIS A 419 3.68 -15.24 -1.24
C HIS A 419 2.17 -14.97 -1.22
N LEU A 420 1.37 -15.95 -0.82
CA LEU A 420 -0.04 -15.76 -0.48
C LEU A 420 -0.16 -15.74 1.03
N CYS A 421 -0.57 -14.60 1.57
CA CYS A 421 -0.63 -14.35 3.00
C CYS A 421 -2.07 -14.21 3.46
N ARG A 422 -2.35 -14.71 4.65
CA ARG A 422 -3.60 -14.47 5.37
C ARG A 422 -3.30 -13.61 6.58
N GLU A 423 -4.27 -12.80 6.96
CA GLU A 423 -4.26 -12.22 8.31
C GLU A 423 -4.20 -13.36 9.35
N ASP A 424 -3.48 -13.14 10.45
CA ASP A 424 -3.25 -14.13 11.52
C ASP A 424 -4.56 -14.78 12.00
N GLY A 425 -5.68 -14.04 11.91
CA GLY A 425 -7.02 -14.58 12.14
C GLY A 425 -7.30 -14.96 13.59
N SER A 426 -6.33 -14.73 14.48
CA SER A 426 -6.42 -14.85 15.94
C SER A 426 -7.48 -13.92 16.55
N GLU A 427 -7.92 -12.91 15.78
CA GLU A 427 -8.91 -11.93 16.20
C GLU A 427 -10.16 -11.89 15.31
N ALA A 428 -11.33 -11.79 15.96
CA ALA A 428 -12.58 -11.45 15.29
C ALA A 428 -12.64 -9.95 14.91
N LEU A 429 -12.64 -9.68 13.61
CA LEU A 429 -12.84 -8.33 13.06
C LEU A 429 -14.19 -7.74 13.50
N GLN A 430 -14.24 -6.42 13.67
CA GLN A 430 -15.46 -5.68 13.96
C GLN A 430 -15.73 -4.54 13.03
N ARG A 431 -16.99 -4.15 12.97
CA ARG A 431 -17.40 -2.93 12.30
C ARG A 431 -16.89 -1.68 13.06
N SER A 432 -16.08 -0.85 12.41
CA SER A 432 -15.64 0.45 12.89
C SER A 432 -16.79 1.47 12.83
N VAL A 433 -16.57 2.66 13.43
CA VAL A 433 -17.51 3.80 13.33
C VAL A 433 -17.75 4.25 11.88
N GLU A 434 -16.82 3.95 10.97
CA GLU A 434 -16.93 4.21 9.53
C GLU A 434 -17.41 2.97 8.74
N SER A 435 -17.94 1.96 9.43
CA SER A 435 -18.49 0.71 8.86
C SER A 435 -17.51 -0.28 8.21
N TYR A 436 -16.19 -0.10 8.37
CA TYR A 436 -15.18 -1.07 7.92
C TYR A 436 -15.07 -2.24 8.91
N LEU A 437 -14.78 -3.46 8.44
CA LEU A 437 -14.30 -4.53 9.32
C LEU A 437 -12.85 -4.23 9.71
N VAL A 438 -12.53 -4.27 11.00
CA VAL A 438 -11.25 -3.84 11.57
C VAL A 438 -10.84 -4.67 12.78
N HIS A 439 -9.53 -4.77 13.01
CA HIS A 439 -8.95 -5.34 14.23
C HIS A 439 -9.35 -4.56 15.48
N LYS A 440 -9.52 -5.22 16.63
CA LYS A 440 -9.82 -4.64 17.96
C LYS A 440 -8.52 -4.45 18.76
N GLN A 441 -7.56 -5.35 18.59
CA GLN A 441 -6.24 -5.37 19.20
C GLN A 441 -5.18 -5.34 18.09
N TYR A 442 -4.16 -4.51 18.28
CA TYR A 442 -3.02 -4.43 17.39
C TYR A 442 -1.82 -4.94 18.16
N HIS A 443 -1.15 -5.92 17.60
CA HIS A 443 0.00 -6.55 18.24
C HIS A 443 1.25 -5.81 17.76
N PHE A 444 1.74 -4.88 18.58
CA PHE A 444 3.11 -4.40 18.47
C PHE A 444 4.01 -5.27 19.32
N ALA A 445 4.75 -6.17 18.68
CA ALA A 445 6.01 -6.62 19.27
C ALA A 445 7.11 -5.68 18.77
N GLY A 446 7.53 -4.75 19.63
CA GLY A 446 8.76 -3.99 19.48
C GLY A 446 8.64 -2.62 18.81
N GLY A 447 8.55 -1.54 19.61
CA GLY A 447 8.77 -0.17 19.14
C GLY A 447 10.26 0.11 18.85
N LEU A 448 10.82 1.18 19.43
CA LEU A 448 12.27 1.47 19.37
C LEU A 448 13.17 0.33 19.89
N GLN A 449 12.61 -0.65 20.60
CA GLN A 449 13.29 -1.90 20.96
C GLN A 449 13.94 -2.56 19.73
N THR A 450 13.33 -2.42 18.55
CA THR A 450 13.81 -3.04 17.31
C THR A 450 15.06 -2.37 16.74
N CYS A 451 15.32 -1.11 17.12
CA CYS A 451 16.54 -0.37 16.76
C CYS A 451 17.36 0.04 17.98
N ARG A 452 17.14 -0.58 19.13
CA ARG A 452 17.81 -0.24 20.40
C ARG A 452 19.34 -0.33 20.30
N HIS A 453 19.84 -1.18 19.41
CA HIS A 453 21.25 -1.28 19.08
C HIS A 453 21.80 -0.03 18.37
N LEU A 454 20.98 0.70 17.61
CA LEU A 454 21.33 1.98 16.98
C LEU A 454 21.28 3.13 17.98
N HIS A 455 20.35 3.09 18.94
CA HIS A 455 20.16 4.17 19.93
C HIS A 455 20.01 3.61 21.36
N PRO A 456 21.10 3.19 22.02
CA PRO A 456 21.06 2.58 23.36
C PRO A 456 20.50 3.50 24.44
N SER A 457 20.58 4.82 24.23
CA SER A 457 20.14 5.87 25.15
C SER A 457 18.73 6.40 24.86
N ALA A 458 18.04 5.90 23.83
CA ALA A 458 16.68 6.35 23.52
C ALA A 458 15.69 5.80 24.56
N ASP A 459 14.99 6.71 25.25
CA ASP A 459 13.95 6.35 26.20
C ASP A 459 12.82 5.60 25.51
N ILE A 460 12.51 4.41 26.02
CA ILE A 460 11.35 3.62 25.61
C ILE A 460 10.16 4.11 26.43
N PRO A 461 8.96 4.31 25.83
CA PRO A 461 7.78 4.62 26.62
C PRO A 461 7.58 3.52 27.68
N PRO A 462 7.21 3.89 28.92
CA PRO A 462 6.91 2.89 29.95
C PRO A 462 5.78 1.99 29.46
N SER A 463 5.99 0.67 29.53
CA SER A 463 4.93 -0.32 29.32
C SER A 463 3.73 0.05 30.20
N PRO A 464 2.49 0.09 29.69
CA PRO A 464 1.31 0.06 30.54
C PRO A 464 1.44 -1.13 31.48
N ALA A 465 1.31 -0.88 32.78
CA ALA A 465 1.41 -1.94 33.78
C ALA A 465 0.27 -2.94 33.57
N GLY A 466 0.56 -4.18 33.18
CA GLY A 466 -0.41 -5.28 33.31
C GLY A 466 -0.55 -6.33 32.20
N GLN A 467 0.27 -6.38 31.14
CA GLN A 467 0.24 -7.50 30.18
C GLN A 467 1.65 -8.06 29.96
N HIS A 468 1.88 -9.27 30.47
CA HIS A 468 3.12 -10.02 30.36
C HIS A 468 3.32 -10.55 28.93
N ASP A 469 4.48 -10.25 28.35
CA ASP A 469 5.06 -11.02 27.23
C ASP A 469 5.36 -12.44 27.73
N ASN A 470 4.52 -13.40 27.36
CA ASN A 470 4.78 -14.83 27.52
C ASN A 470 5.24 -15.42 26.19
N ASP A 471 6.37 -14.94 25.68
CA ASP A 471 7.13 -15.68 24.65
C ASP A 471 8.36 -16.30 25.32
N GLY A 472 8.18 -17.55 25.73
CA GLY A 472 9.18 -18.33 26.43
C GLY A 472 10.39 -18.64 25.56
N GLN A 473 11.56 -18.18 26.00
CA GLN A 473 12.82 -18.87 25.78
C GLN A 473 12.79 -20.18 26.58
N SER A 474 12.87 -21.32 25.90
CA SER A 474 13.32 -22.56 26.54
C SER A 474 14.45 -23.14 25.71
N ASP A 475 15.66 -22.95 26.21
CA ASP A 475 16.82 -23.74 25.82
C ASP A 475 17.35 -24.46 27.06
N SER A 476 17.80 -25.70 26.85
CA SER A 476 18.47 -26.63 27.77
C SER A 476 17.64 -27.38 28.84
N GLY A 477 17.84 -28.71 28.92
CA GLY A 477 17.57 -29.47 30.16
C GLY A 477 17.16 -30.93 30.00
N VAL A 478 18.12 -31.81 29.74
CA VAL A 478 18.01 -33.28 29.86
C VAL A 478 17.59 -33.68 31.28
N ALA A 479 16.53 -34.50 31.43
CA ALA A 479 16.41 -35.48 32.53
C ALA A 479 15.32 -36.53 32.25
N ASN A 480 15.75 -37.80 32.29
CA ASN A 480 14.95 -39.02 32.41
C ASN A 480 13.88 -38.94 33.51
N ARG A 481 12.68 -39.51 33.26
CA ARG A 481 12.11 -40.53 34.16
C ARG A 481 10.96 -41.33 33.55
N ASP A 482 10.99 -42.59 33.95
CA ASP A 482 10.20 -43.75 33.58
C ASP A 482 8.67 -43.68 33.78
N GLN A 483 8.01 -44.47 32.93
CA GLN A 483 6.90 -45.40 33.15
C GLN A 483 5.77 -45.05 34.13
N SER A 484 4.54 -45.15 33.63
CA SER A 484 3.57 -46.17 34.09
C SER A 484 2.40 -46.33 33.13
N ARG A 485 2.17 -47.59 32.77
CA ARG A 485 1.05 -48.19 32.04
C ARG A 485 -0.34 -47.76 32.56
N LEU A 486 -1.32 -47.70 31.66
CA LEU A 486 -2.53 -48.51 31.80
C LEU A 486 -3.22 -48.77 30.46
N LEU A 487 -3.29 -50.07 30.16
CA LEU A 487 -4.02 -50.70 29.07
C LEU A 487 -5.53 -50.59 29.30
N PHE A 488 -6.29 -50.42 28.22
CA PHE A 488 -7.39 -51.33 27.90
C PHE A 488 -7.66 -51.27 26.40
N GLY A 489 -7.35 -52.36 25.71
CA GLY A 489 -7.77 -52.60 24.34
C GLY A 489 -9.09 -53.34 24.33
N ILE A 490 -9.96 -53.00 23.38
CA ILE A 490 -10.87 -53.95 22.75
C ILE A 490 -10.89 -53.59 21.25
N SER A 491 -10.36 -54.50 20.45
CA SER A 491 -10.56 -54.58 19.00
C SER A 491 -11.79 -55.45 18.75
N PHE A 492 -12.57 -55.21 17.70
CA PHE A 492 -13.00 -56.27 16.76
C PHE A 492 -13.72 -55.70 15.52
N THR A 493 -13.17 -56.08 14.36
CA THR A 493 -13.78 -56.43 13.06
C THR A 493 -14.53 -55.42 12.18
N SER A 494 -13.86 -55.12 11.07
CA SER A 494 -14.28 -55.08 9.66
C SER A 494 -15.71 -55.50 9.29
N ILE A 495 -16.38 -54.63 8.52
CA ILE A 495 -17.35 -55.03 7.49
C ILE A 495 -17.03 -54.22 6.22
N THR A 496 -16.83 -54.93 5.12
CA THR A 496 -16.75 -54.40 3.75
C THR A 496 -18.04 -54.78 3.04
N ILE A 497 -18.80 -53.82 2.51
CA ILE A 497 -19.76 -54.05 1.42
C ILE A 497 -19.70 -52.88 0.44
N SER A 498 -19.62 -53.25 -0.84
CA SER A 498 -19.41 -52.47 -2.05
C SER A 498 -20.62 -51.65 -2.53
N VAL A 499 -20.31 -50.52 -3.18
CA VAL A 499 -20.85 -49.94 -4.43
C VAL A 499 -22.39 -49.89 -4.62
N ILE A 500 -22.93 -48.67 -4.85
CA ILE A 500 -23.81 -48.32 -6.01
C ILE A 500 -24.06 -46.79 -6.08
N ALA A 501 -23.91 -46.28 -7.31
CA ALA A 501 -24.51 -45.11 -7.96
C ALA A 501 -24.41 -43.68 -7.38
N VAL A 502 -23.54 -42.92 -8.05
CA VAL A 502 -23.69 -41.54 -8.57
C VAL A 502 -25.12 -40.95 -8.48
N GLY A 503 -25.22 -39.84 -7.75
CA GLY A 503 -26.35 -38.90 -7.80
C GLY A 503 -25.86 -37.48 -7.61
N ILE A 504 -25.84 -36.72 -8.71
CA ILE A 504 -25.51 -35.30 -8.78
C ILE A 504 -26.50 -34.50 -7.91
N LEU A 505 -26.00 -33.68 -6.97
CA LEU A 505 -26.78 -32.58 -6.42
C LEU A 505 -25.90 -31.32 -6.29
N MET A 506 -25.99 -30.47 -7.30
CA MET A 506 -25.54 -29.08 -7.23
C MET A 506 -26.38 -28.34 -6.19
N VAL A 507 -25.74 -27.86 -5.11
CA VAL A 507 -26.34 -26.87 -4.22
C VAL A 507 -26.03 -25.48 -4.77
N TYR A 508 -27.04 -24.91 -5.43
CA TYR A 508 -27.08 -23.54 -5.92
C TYR A 508 -27.41 -22.60 -4.76
N VAL A 509 -26.40 -22.02 -4.09
CA VAL A 509 -26.64 -20.95 -3.10
C VAL A 509 -26.86 -19.64 -3.85
N ARG A 510 -28.14 -19.33 -4.04
CA ARG A 510 -28.66 -18.08 -4.61
C ARG A 510 -28.52 -16.97 -3.56
N SER A 511 -27.40 -16.25 -3.54
CA SER A 511 -27.27 -14.99 -2.79
C SER A 511 -28.07 -13.89 -3.48
N GLN A 512 -29.34 -13.73 -3.11
CA GLN A 512 -30.08 -12.49 -3.38
C GLN A 512 -29.54 -11.38 -2.48
N ARG A 513 -28.86 -10.38 -3.07
CA ARG A 513 -28.83 -9.04 -2.48
C ARG A 513 -30.00 -8.25 -3.08
N ARG A 514 -30.93 -7.89 -2.20
CA ARG A 514 -31.94 -6.87 -2.43
C ARG A 514 -31.25 -5.51 -2.39
N ASP A 515 -31.50 -4.72 -3.40
CA ASP A 515 -31.32 -3.27 -3.38
C ASP A 515 -32.08 -2.68 -2.19
N GLN A 516 -31.37 -1.90 -1.37
CA GLN A 516 -32.00 -0.98 -0.44
C GLN A 516 -31.50 0.43 -0.75
N ASP A 517 -32.47 1.25 -1.13
CA ASP A 517 -32.40 2.67 -1.41
C ASP A 517 -31.71 3.43 -0.27
N TYR A 518 -30.68 4.19 -0.63
CA TYR A 518 -30.09 5.20 0.23
C TYR A 518 -30.89 6.50 0.07
N THR A 519 -31.78 6.80 1.02
CA THR A 519 -32.36 8.14 1.18
C THR A 519 -31.44 9.00 2.04
N PRO A 520 -30.97 10.18 1.57
CA PRO A 520 -30.18 11.07 2.41
C PRO A 520 -31.06 11.73 3.48
N LEU A 521 -30.60 11.70 4.73
CA LEU A 521 -31.18 12.45 5.83
C LEU A 521 -31.09 13.96 5.55
N GLN A 522 -32.25 14.65 5.57
CA GLN A 522 -32.29 16.10 5.50
C GLN A 522 -31.72 16.74 6.78
N PRO A 523 -31.05 17.90 6.68
CA PRO A 523 -30.61 18.64 7.86
C PRO A 523 -31.79 19.29 8.56
N THR A 524 -31.92 19.00 9.85
CA THR A 524 -32.83 19.69 10.77
C THR A 524 -32.48 21.18 10.88
N ARG A 525 -33.43 22.04 10.49
CA ARG A 525 -33.40 23.49 10.76
C ARG A 525 -33.41 23.72 12.27
N THR A 526 -32.35 24.31 12.82
CA THR A 526 -32.41 25.00 14.11
C THR A 526 -32.96 26.40 13.91
N ALA A 527 -34.00 26.72 14.68
CA ALA A 527 -34.70 27.98 14.70
C ALA A 527 -33.82 29.12 15.21
N SER A 528 -34.03 30.30 14.63
CA SER A 528 -33.58 31.59 15.16
C SER A 528 -34.27 31.90 16.50
N SER A 529 -33.51 32.38 17.48
CA SER A 529 -34.04 33.28 18.50
C SER A 529 -33.20 34.56 18.51
N THR A 530 -33.89 35.66 18.26
CA THR A 530 -33.53 37.07 18.46
C THR A 530 -32.79 37.36 19.77
N LEU A 531 -31.68 38.09 19.67
CA LEU A 531 -31.53 39.48 20.14
C LEU A 531 -30.33 40.13 19.44
#